data_AF-A0A942PEE7-F1
#
_entry.id   AF-A0A942PEE7-F1
#
_cell.length_a   1.000
_cell.length_b   1.000
_cell.length_c   1.000
_cell.angle_alpha   90.00
_cell.angle_beta   90.00
_cell.angle_gamma   90.00
#
_symmetry.space_group_name_H-M   'P 1'
#
loop_
_entity.id
_entity.type
_entity.pdbx_description
1 polymer ?
#
loop_
_entity_poly.entity_id
_entity_poly.type
_entity_poly.pdbx_seq_one_letter_code
_entity_poly.pdbx_strand_id
1 'polypeptide(L)'
;MLLYQAVIYSATLDSKDRYNKKIQYETSILWNMVDVAISDSIKQSQDKLNKKIIPSILADIEKQYPEGEKELLKRDLENLSDIKCDNNLIHILYTNVEGKYFNNIKTDSNDIFILTKKNGIIVDPSISTSSRNRPRPIEKEIEDHYNTELSGEAFKVILDQNYQRTHIFRQFYEPENLNEQKITKMRISELEKAFKQSYGDLSVLKSYEFMVPVYIHFDRDILGNKLVNERGVQQDIYQIIIVQTFNISEVVKNNPTLNKIYHSVYTNDIYERHADIISLSKFQQALVFLGSIVIIVLIQFALKAKTKIEYDDNEK
;
A
#
# COMPACT_ATOMS: atom_id res chain seq x y z
N MET A 1 23.15 46.13 -3.91
CA MET A 1 22.73 45.08 -2.96
C MET A 1 21.34 44.51 -3.28
N LEU A 2 20.30 45.33 -3.46
CA LEU A 2 18.93 44.87 -3.74
C LEU A 2 18.77 44.08 -5.06
N LEU A 3 19.41 44.53 -6.16
CA LEU A 3 19.35 43.82 -7.46
C LEU A 3 19.99 42.41 -7.39
N TYR A 4 21.07 42.29 -6.62
CA TYR A 4 21.76 41.02 -6.38
C TYR A 4 20.90 40.05 -5.56
N GLN A 5 20.27 40.55 -4.49
CA GLN A 5 19.32 39.76 -3.70
C GLN A 5 18.11 39.32 -4.54
N ALA A 6 17.61 40.18 -5.43
CA ALA A 6 16.50 39.86 -6.33
C ALA A 6 16.87 38.79 -7.37
N VAL A 7 18.05 38.87 -7.98
CA VAL A 7 18.53 37.88 -8.97
C VAL A 7 18.80 36.52 -8.33
N ILE A 8 19.41 36.50 -7.13
CA ILE A 8 19.60 35.25 -6.38
C ILE A 8 18.25 34.66 -6.00
N TYR A 9 17.35 35.49 -5.46
CA TYR A 9 16.02 35.05 -5.09
C TYR A 9 15.26 34.46 -6.29
N SER A 10 15.26 35.12 -7.45
CA SER A 10 14.61 34.61 -8.66
C SER A 10 15.24 33.31 -9.17
N ALA A 11 16.58 33.21 -9.16
CA ALA A 11 17.27 31.99 -9.58
C ALA A 11 16.99 30.81 -8.62
N THR A 12 16.88 31.08 -7.31
CA THR A 12 16.50 30.08 -6.32
C THR A 12 15.04 29.66 -6.40
N LEU A 13 14.14 30.56 -6.78
CA LEU A 13 12.73 30.22 -7.02
C LEU A 13 12.59 29.33 -8.27
N ASP A 14 13.26 29.70 -9.37
CA ASP A 14 13.22 28.95 -10.62
C ASP A 14 13.87 27.56 -10.49
N SER A 15 14.97 27.42 -9.74
CA SER A 15 15.56 26.11 -9.44
C SER A 15 14.64 25.26 -8.55
N LYS A 16 14.02 25.85 -7.53
CA LYS A 16 13.05 25.17 -6.65
C LYS A 16 11.82 24.71 -7.42
N ASP A 17 11.31 25.52 -8.34
CA ASP A 17 10.15 25.15 -9.17
C ASP A 17 10.46 24.04 -10.17
N ARG A 18 11.63 24.09 -10.84
CA ARG A 18 12.11 22.97 -11.68
C ARG A 18 12.25 21.69 -10.88
N TYR A 19 12.84 21.78 -9.69
CA TYR A 19 13.03 20.65 -8.80
C TYR A 19 11.69 20.04 -8.35
N ASN A 20 10.76 20.87 -7.90
CA ASN A 20 9.42 20.41 -7.50
C ASN A 20 8.68 19.73 -8.65
N LYS A 21 8.76 20.27 -9.88
CA LYS A 21 8.16 19.66 -11.07
C LYS A 21 8.77 18.29 -11.38
N LYS A 22 10.09 18.16 -11.22
CA LYS A 22 10.80 16.90 -11.44
C LYS A 22 10.39 15.83 -10.44
N ILE A 23 10.40 16.16 -9.13
CA ILE A 23 9.90 15.25 -8.08
C ILE A 23 8.47 14.80 -8.42
N GLN A 24 7.58 15.74 -8.72
CA GLN A 24 6.18 15.41 -9.01
C GLN A 24 6.06 14.46 -10.20
N TYR A 25 6.88 14.63 -11.22
CA TYR A 25 6.93 13.76 -12.39
C TYR A 25 7.44 12.36 -12.02
N GLU A 26 8.57 12.27 -11.31
CA GLU A 26 9.18 10.99 -10.90
C GLU A 26 8.29 10.22 -9.93
N THR A 27 7.72 10.88 -8.92
CA THR A 27 6.76 10.24 -8.02
C THR A 27 5.50 9.79 -8.75
N SER A 28 5.09 10.49 -9.81
CA SER A 28 3.97 10.03 -10.65
C SER A 28 4.34 8.80 -11.49
N ILE A 29 5.58 8.70 -12.00
CA ILE A 29 6.07 7.48 -12.65
C ILE A 29 6.08 6.30 -11.66
N LEU A 30 6.62 6.51 -10.46
CA LEU A 30 6.65 5.49 -9.41
C LEU A 30 5.24 5.04 -9.03
N TRP A 31 4.29 5.98 -8.91
CA TRP A 31 2.91 5.66 -8.64
C TRP A 31 2.27 4.83 -9.75
N ASN A 32 2.48 5.20 -11.02
CA ASN A 32 1.94 4.43 -12.15
C ASN A 32 2.47 2.99 -12.15
N MET A 33 3.74 2.78 -11.78
CA MET A 33 4.30 1.44 -11.60
C MET A 33 3.61 0.69 -10.46
N VAL A 34 3.38 1.36 -9.31
CA VAL A 34 2.66 0.78 -8.17
C VAL A 34 1.22 0.41 -8.55
N ASP A 35 0.50 1.28 -9.23
CA ASP A 35 -0.90 1.07 -9.66
C ASP A 35 -1.04 -0.10 -10.64
N VAL A 36 -0.12 -0.21 -11.60
CA VAL A 36 -0.03 -1.37 -12.49
C VAL A 36 0.25 -2.64 -11.69
N ALA A 37 1.19 -2.60 -10.74
CA ALA A 37 1.50 -3.75 -9.90
C ALA A 37 0.32 -4.17 -9.00
N ILE A 38 -0.50 -3.24 -8.52
CA ILE A 38 -1.74 -3.52 -7.78
C ILE A 38 -2.73 -4.24 -8.70
N SER A 39 -3.00 -3.66 -9.88
CA SER A 39 -3.95 -4.21 -10.84
C SER A 39 -3.55 -5.62 -11.29
N ASP A 40 -2.28 -5.84 -11.60
CA ASP A 40 -1.75 -7.14 -11.96
C ASP A 40 -1.83 -8.13 -10.80
N SER A 41 -1.57 -7.69 -9.57
CA SER A 41 -1.65 -8.53 -8.37
C SER A 41 -3.08 -8.97 -8.07
N ILE A 42 -4.06 -8.08 -8.24
CA ILE A 42 -5.49 -8.41 -8.14
C ILE A 42 -5.85 -9.50 -9.16
N LYS A 43 -5.50 -9.30 -10.43
CA LYS A 43 -5.80 -10.25 -11.50
C LYS A 43 -5.12 -11.61 -11.27
N GLN A 44 -3.83 -11.61 -10.90
CA GLN A 44 -3.09 -12.84 -10.62
C GLN A 44 -3.69 -13.60 -9.42
N SER A 45 -4.12 -12.87 -8.38
CA SER A 45 -4.77 -13.45 -7.21
C SER A 45 -6.10 -14.10 -7.58
N GLN A 46 -6.96 -13.39 -8.32
CA GLN A 46 -8.22 -13.94 -8.83
C GLN A 46 -7.99 -15.18 -9.68
N ASP A 47 -7.02 -15.15 -10.58
CA ASP A 47 -6.67 -16.28 -11.45
C ASP A 47 -6.16 -17.49 -10.64
N LYS A 48 -5.27 -17.27 -9.67
CA LYS A 48 -4.75 -18.32 -8.79
C LYS A 48 -5.88 -18.96 -7.98
N LEU A 49 -6.76 -18.14 -7.39
CA LEU A 49 -7.89 -18.61 -6.60
C LEU A 49 -8.87 -19.43 -7.45
N ASN A 50 -9.30 -18.89 -8.60
CA ASN A 50 -10.29 -19.54 -9.48
C ASN A 50 -9.76 -20.80 -10.18
N LYS A 51 -8.49 -20.81 -10.61
CA LYS A 51 -7.94 -21.91 -11.44
C LYS A 51 -7.26 -23.01 -10.62
N LYS A 52 -6.88 -22.73 -9.37
CA LYS A 52 -6.12 -23.69 -8.55
C LYS A 52 -6.76 -23.95 -7.18
N ILE A 53 -7.10 -22.90 -6.42
CA ILE A 53 -7.53 -23.08 -5.03
C ILE A 53 -8.96 -23.62 -4.94
N ILE A 54 -9.91 -22.94 -5.60
CA ILE A 54 -11.32 -23.34 -5.58
C ILE A 54 -11.53 -24.75 -6.15
N PRO A 55 -10.98 -25.12 -7.32
CA PRO A 55 -11.14 -26.47 -7.85
C PRO A 55 -10.57 -27.55 -6.91
N SER A 56 -9.46 -27.25 -6.23
CA SER A 56 -8.85 -28.17 -5.25
C SER A 56 -9.76 -28.37 -4.03
N ILE A 57 -10.30 -27.29 -3.47
CA ILE A 57 -11.28 -27.35 -2.36
C ILE A 57 -12.52 -28.15 -2.77
N LEU A 58 -13.07 -27.86 -3.96
CA LEU A 58 -14.27 -28.54 -4.44
C LEU A 58 -14.03 -30.04 -4.64
N ALA A 59 -12.88 -30.44 -5.20
CA ALA A 59 -12.53 -31.84 -5.37
C ALA A 59 -12.38 -32.57 -4.02
N ASP A 60 -11.77 -31.92 -3.02
CA ASP A 60 -11.62 -32.51 -1.69
C ASP A 60 -12.97 -32.58 -0.93
N ILE A 61 -13.84 -31.58 -1.09
CA ILE A 61 -15.21 -31.61 -0.57
C ILE A 61 -15.99 -32.77 -1.21
N GLU A 62 -15.95 -32.90 -2.54
CA GLU A 62 -16.67 -33.97 -3.25
C GLU A 62 -16.17 -35.37 -2.85
N LYS A 63 -14.86 -35.50 -2.59
CA LYS A 63 -14.26 -36.74 -2.09
C LYS A 63 -14.69 -37.08 -0.66
N GLN A 64 -14.77 -36.08 0.22
CA GLN A 64 -15.08 -36.26 1.64
C GLN A 64 -16.59 -36.32 1.92
N TYR A 65 -17.40 -35.68 1.08
CA TYR A 65 -18.86 -35.59 1.19
C TYR A 65 -19.52 -35.97 -0.15
N PRO A 66 -19.49 -37.26 -0.53
CA PRO A 66 -20.17 -37.73 -1.74
C PRO A 66 -21.68 -37.44 -1.67
N GLU A 67 -22.38 -37.50 -2.80
CA GLU A 67 -23.75 -36.98 -2.95
C GLU A 67 -24.80 -37.55 -1.95
N GLY A 68 -24.56 -38.75 -1.40
CA GLY A 68 -25.39 -39.35 -0.33
C GLY A 68 -25.12 -38.81 1.09
N GLU A 69 -24.10 -37.97 1.27
CA GLU A 69 -23.63 -37.47 2.56
C GLU A 69 -23.78 -35.94 2.72
N LYS A 70 -24.63 -35.30 1.90
CA LYS A 70 -24.91 -33.85 1.99
C LYS A 70 -25.41 -33.41 3.37
N GLU A 71 -26.07 -34.30 4.14
CA GLU A 71 -26.45 -34.02 5.53
C GLU A 71 -25.26 -33.94 6.49
N LEU A 72 -24.16 -34.65 6.21
CA LEU A 72 -22.91 -34.50 6.98
C LEU A 72 -22.24 -33.16 6.66
N LEU A 73 -22.17 -32.78 5.38
CA LEU A 73 -21.67 -31.46 4.99
C LEU A 73 -22.50 -30.34 5.64
N LYS A 74 -23.82 -30.46 5.63
CA LYS A 74 -24.72 -29.52 6.29
C LYS A 74 -24.46 -29.44 7.80
N ARG A 75 -24.27 -30.57 8.48
CA ARG A 75 -23.93 -30.61 9.90
C ARG A 75 -22.61 -29.91 10.18
N ASP A 76 -21.59 -30.13 9.36
CA ASP A 76 -20.29 -29.48 9.51
C ASP A 76 -20.38 -27.97 9.27
N LEU A 77 -21.23 -27.52 8.34
CA LEU A 77 -21.54 -26.11 8.14
C LEU A 77 -22.28 -25.47 9.33
N GLU A 78 -23.22 -26.20 9.94
CA GLU A 78 -23.96 -25.76 11.13
C GLU A 78 -23.06 -25.71 12.38
N ASN A 79 -22.03 -26.56 12.44
CA ASN A 79 -21.10 -26.66 13.56
C ASN A 79 -19.78 -25.91 13.35
N LEU A 80 -19.67 -25.02 12.34
CA LEU A 80 -18.43 -24.25 12.09
C LEU A 80 -17.96 -23.49 13.34
N SER A 81 -18.89 -22.96 14.15
CA SER A 81 -18.61 -22.23 15.39
C SER A 81 -18.24 -23.10 16.59
N ASP A 82 -18.40 -24.43 16.52
CA ASP A 82 -18.16 -25.32 17.65
C ASP A 82 -16.69 -25.74 17.74
N ILE A 83 -15.97 -25.16 18.69
CA ILE A 83 -14.55 -25.39 18.97
C ILE A 83 -14.26 -26.86 19.35
N LYS A 84 -15.27 -27.63 19.75
CA LYS A 84 -15.11 -29.03 20.19
C LYS A 84 -15.29 -30.05 19.07
N CYS A 85 -15.84 -29.66 17.93
CA CYS A 85 -16.14 -30.58 16.85
C CYS A 85 -14.94 -30.66 15.89
N ASP A 86 -14.43 -31.86 15.65
CA ASP A 86 -13.47 -32.09 14.57
C ASP A 86 -14.22 -31.92 13.24
N ASN A 87 -14.00 -30.78 12.59
CA ASN A 87 -14.77 -30.36 11.44
C ASN A 87 -13.98 -30.63 10.15
N ASN A 88 -14.36 -31.68 9.44
CA ASN A 88 -13.68 -32.12 8.22
C ASN A 88 -13.64 -31.02 7.14
N LEU A 89 -14.69 -30.19 7.06
CA LEU A 89 -14.74 -29.07 6.12
C LEU A 89 -13.66 -28.04 6.46
N ILE A 90 -13.50 -27.68 7.74
CA ILE A 90 -12.42 -26.78 8.18
C ILE A 90 -11.06 -27.37 7.82
N HIS A 91 -10.84 -28.68 8.02
CA HIS A 91 -9.59 -29.33 7.65
C HIS A 91 -9.30 -29.26 6.15
N ILE A 92 -10.30 -29.53 5.31
CA ILE A 92 -10.19 -29.40 3.85
C ILE A 92 -9.85 -27.97 3.46
N LEU A 93 -10.59 -27.00 4.01
CA LEU A 93 -10.40 -25.59 3.72
C LEU A 93 -9.00 -25.12 4.12
N TYR A 94 -8.54 -25.47 5.33
CA TYR A 94 -7.21 -25.13 5.85
C TYR A 94 -6.08 -25.73 5.02
N THR A 95 -6.08 -27.04 4.79
CA THR A 95 -5.01 -27.73 4.03
C THR A 95 -4.90 -27.22 2.59
N ASN A 96 -6.01 -26.73 2.02
CA ASN A 96 -6.03 -26.13 0.70
C ASN A 96 -5.49 -24.69 0.64
N VAL A 97 -5.25 -24.01 1.76
CA VAL A 97 -4.73 -22.62 1.76
C VAL A 97 -3.44 -22.47 2.56
N GLU A 98 -3.15 -23.38 3.48
CA GLU A 98 -1.93 -23.35 4.30
C GLU A 98 -0.68 -23.29 3.42
N GLY A 99 0.23 -22.37 3.77
CA GLY A 99 1.50 -22.18 3.06
C GLY A 99 1.38 -21.56 1.66
N LYS A 100 0.18 -21.17 1.21
CA LYS A 100 -0.05 -20.61 -0.13
C LYS A 100 -0.04 -19.09 -0.14
N TYR A 101 1.14 -18.50 -0.05
CA TYR A 101 1.31 -17.05 -0.08
C TYR A 101 1.20 -16.43 -1.49
N PHE A 102 0.87 -15.15 -1.58
CA PHE A 102 0.95 -14.37 -2.82
C PHE A 102 2.42 -14.24 -3.24
N ASN A 103 2.73 -14.58 -4.49
CA ASN A 103 4.10 -14.55 -5.04
C ASN A 103 5.20 -15.21 -4.18
N ASN A 104 4.83 -16.20 -3.36
CA ASN A 104 5.72 -16.87 -2.39
C ASN A 104 6.36 -15.94 -1.34
N ILE A 105 5.78 -14.76 -1.11
CA ILE A 105 6.22 -13.82 -0.08
C ILE A 105 5.63 -14.29 1.25
N LYS A 106 6.45 -14.95 2.08
CA LYS A 106 6.00 -15.64 3.31
C LYS A 106 5.80 -14.66 4.48
N THR A 107 4.76 -13.85 4.40
CA THR A 107 4.31 -12.93 5.46
C THR A 107 2.78 -13.00 5.56
N ASP A 108 2.24 -12.61 6.72
CA ASP A 108 0.80 -12.64 6.98
C ASP A 108 0.02 -11.70 6.07
N SER A 109 0.63 -10.60 5.61
CA SER A 109 0.01 -9.68 4.66
C SER A 109 -0.11 -10.24 3.24
N ASN A 110 0.31 -11.48 2.98
CA ASN A 110 0.24 -12.14 1.68
C ASN A 110 -0.38 -13.55 1.75
N ASP A 111 -1.09 -13.90 2.82
CA ASP A 111 -1.73 -15.20 2.96
C ASP A 111 -3.14 -15.26 2.36
N ILE A 112 -3.79 -16.40 2.54
CA ILE A 112 -5.18 -16.61 2.13
C ILE A 112 -5.96 -16.95 3.39
N PHE A 113 -7.07 -16.26 3.61
CA PHE A 113 -8.04 -16.62 4.64
C PHE A 113 -9.42 -16.87 4.02
N ILE A 114 -10.28 -17.57 4.75
CA ILE A 114 -11.60 -17.99 4.29
C ILE A 114 -12.63 -17.55 5.32
N LEU A 115 -13.72 -16.97 4.83
CA LEU A 115 -14.79 -16.45 5.66
C LEU A 115 -16.17 -16.88 5.15
N THR A 116 -17.15 -16.80 6.03
CA THR A 116 -18.58 -16.89 5.72
C THR A 116 -19.29 -15.70 6.32
N LYS A 117 -20.40 -15.27 5.71
CA LYS A 117 -21.20 -14.14 6.24
C LYS A 117 -21.70 -14.39 7.66
N LYS A 118 -22.12 -15.64 7.94
CA LYS A 118 -22.70 -16.05 9.21
C LYS A 118 -21.69 -16.23 10.35
N ASN A 119 -20.50 -16.77 10.07
CA ASN A 119 -19.54 -17.15 11.11
C ASN A 119 -18.27 -16.28 11.13
N GLY A 120 -18.13 -15.35 10.20
CA GLY A 120 -16.91 -14.56 10.00
C GLY A 120 -15.76 -15.38 9.42
N ILE A 121 -14.53 -15.08 9.82
CA ILE A 121 -13.33 -15.79 9.33
C ILE A 121 -13.32 -17.18 9.95
N ILE A 122 -13.42 -18.22 9.14
CA ILE A 122 -13.49 -19.62 9.58
C ILE A 122 -12.15 -20.35 9.44
N VAL A 123 -11.29 -19.89 8.52
CA VAL A 123 -9.93 -20.42 8.32
C VAL A 123 -9.00 -19.24 8.10
N ASP A 124 -7.93 -19.21 8.88
CA ASP A 124 -6.85 -18.25 8.69
C ASP A 124 -5.50 -18.91 9.06
N PRO A 125 -4.63 -19.20 8.08
CA PRO A 125 -3.34 -19.82 8.31
C PRO A 125 -2.23 -18.82 8.66
N SER A 126 -2.52 -17.52 8.90
CA SER A 126 -1.46 -16.56 9.23
C SER A 126 -0.64 -17.00 10.45
N ILE A 127 0.63 -16.59 10.45
CA ILE A 127 1.60 -16.88 11.51
C ILE A 127 1.21 -16.16 12.80
N SER A 128 0.82 -14.88 12.72
CA SER A 128 0.51 -14.04 13.88
C SER A 128 -0.90 -14.25 14.44
N THR A 129 -1.88 -14.55 13.61
CA THR A 129 -3.30 -14.62 13.99
C THR A 129 -3.76 -16.02 14.37
N SER A 130 -2.84 -16.91 14.78
CA SER A 130 -3.02 -18.35 15.09
C SER A 130 -4.11 -18.68 16.14
N SER A 131 -5.35 -18.30 15.88
CA SER A 131 -6.54 -18.77 16.53
C SER A 131 -6.82 -20.17 16.01
N ARG A 132 -5.93 -21.12 16.31
CA ARG A 132 -6.01 -22.58 16.13
C ARG A 132 -7.38 -23.08 15.65
N ASN A 133 -7.71 -22.89 14.37
CA ASN A 133 -8.98 -23.31 13.75
C ASN A 133 -10.26 -22.83 14.47
N ARG A 134 -10.27 -21.61 15.03
CA ARG A 134 -11.47 -21.01 15.64
C ARG A 134 -12.03 -19.93 14.74
N PRO A 135 -13.35 -19.95 14.46
CA PRO A 135 -13.96 -18.84 13.77
C PRO A 135 -13.82 -17.53 14.56
N ARG A 136 -13.49 -16.46 13.83
CA ARG A 136 -13.43 -15.10 14.35
C ARG A 136 -14.58 -14.30 13.76
N PRO A 137 -15.52 -13.80 14.59
CA PRO A 137 -16.55 -12.88 14.13
C PRO A 137 -15.92 -11.67 13.45
N ILE A 138 -16.56 -11.17 12.38
CA ILE A 138 -16.03 -10.06 11.58
C ILE A 138 -15.91 -8.79 12.42
N GLU A 139 -16.83 -8.56 13.35
CA GLU A 139 -16.83 -7.39 14.23
C GLU A 139 -15.57 -7.37 15.09
N LYS A 140 -15.22 -8.53 15.68
CA LYS A 140 -14.02 -8.66 16.50
C LYS A 140 -12.75 -8.54 15.64
N GLU A 141 -12.74 -9.16 14.46
CA GLU A 141 -11.64 -9.00 13.52
C GLU A 141 -11.42 -7.51 13.19
N ILE A 142 -12.48 -6.75 12.91
CA ILE A 142 -12.39 -5.31 12.64
C ILE A 142 -11.83 -4.53 13.84
N GLU A 143 -12.26 -4.83 15.07
CA GLU A 143 -11.79 -4.18 16.30
C GLU A 143 -10.28 -4.33 16.52
N ASP A 144 -9.70 -5.44 16.08
CA ASP A 144 -8.27 -5.73 16.23
C ASP A 144 -7.39 -4.96 15.20
N HIS A 145 -7.98 -4.21 14.25
CA HIS A 145 -7.24 -3.44 13.26
C HIS A 145 -6.98 -1.99 13.70
N TYR A 146 -5.81 -1.46 13.32
CA TYR A 146 -5.50 -0.04 13.51
C TYR A 146 -6.54 0.91 12.87
N ASN A 147 -7.01 0.57 11.67
CA ASN A 147 -7.99 1.36 10.93
C ASN A 147 -9.33 0.64 10.83
N THR A 148 -10.06 0.62 11.93
CA THR A 148 -11.38 -0.03 12.06
C THR A 148 -12.38 0.44 10.99
N GLU A 149 -12.38 1.73 10.63
CA GLU A 149 -13.27 2.29 9.60
C GLU A 149 -12.99 1.67 8.22
N LEU A 150 -11.71 1.66 7.80
CA LEU A 150 -11.30 1.13 6.52
C LEU A 150 -11.50 -0.40 6.45
N SER A 151 -11.18 -1.11 7.54
CA SER A 151 -11.43 -2.55 7.66
C SER A 151 -12.92 -2.89 7.60
N GLY A 152 -13.77 -2.10 8.27
CA GLY A 152 -15.22 -2.23 8.21
C GLY A 152 -15.77 -2.02 6.80
N GLU A 153 -15.28 -1.00 6.08
CA GLU A 153 -15.64 -0.80 4.66
C GLU A 153 -15.19 -2.00 3.81
N ALA A 154 -14.00 -2.56 4.05
CA ALA A 154 -13.45 -3.69 3.30
C ALA A 154 -14.29 -4.96 3.47
N PHE A 155 -14.58 -5.35 4.70
CA PHE A 155 -15.45 -6.51 4.96
C PHE A 155 -16.86 -6.29 4.43
N LYS A 156 -17.41 -5.07 4.55
CA LYS A 156 -18.72 -4.76 3.98
C LYS A 156 -18.74 -4.97 2.46
N VAL A 157 -17.75 -4.45 1.74
CA VAL A 157 -17.64 -4.61 0.28
C VAL A 157 -17.56 -6.08 -0.12
N ILE A 158 -16.83 -6.90 0.64
CA ILE A 158 -16.70 -8.35 0.41
C ILE A 158 -18.03 -9.07 0.70
N LEU A 159 -18.67 -8.81 1.83
CA LEU A 159 -19.88 -9.52 2.26
C LEU A 159 -21.14 -9.11 1.47
N ASP A 160 -21.21 -7.86 1.03
CA ASP A 160 -22.29 -7.34 0.17
C ASP A 160 -22.04 -7.63 -1.31
N GLN A 161 -20.91 -8.25 -1.66
CA GLN A 161 -20.50 -8.57 -3.02
C GLN A 161 -20.50 -7.35 -3.97
N ASN A 162 -19.98 -6.21 -3.52
CA ASN A 162 -20.01 -5.00 -4.33
C ASN A 162 -18.98 -5.02 -5.46
N TYR A 163 -19.38 -5.55 -6.62
CA TYR A 163 -18.52 -5.72 -7.81
C TYR A 163 -18.00 -4.42 -8.43
N GLN A 164 -18.59 -3.27 -8.09
CA GLN A 164 -18.11 -1.98 -8.59
C GLN A 164 -16.82 -1.55 -7.89
N ARG A 165 -16.49 -2.16 -6.74
CA ARG A 165 -15.27 -1.88 -5.99
C ARG A 165 -14.18 -2.87 -6.41
N THR A 166 -13.27 -2.40 -7.26
CA THR A 166 -12.12 -3.20 -7.74
C THR A 166 -10.96 -3.22 -6.75
N HIS A 167 -10.75 -2.13 -6.01
CA HIS A 167 -9.68 -2.00 -5.03
C HIS A 167 -10.26 -2.14 -3.63
N ILE A 168 -9.95 -3.25 -2.98
CA ILE A 168 -10.32 -3.50 -1.59
C ILE A 168 -9.03 -3.58 -0.79
N PHE A 169 -8.89 -2.72 0.20
CA PHE A 169 -7.73 -2.70 1.07
C PHE A 169 -8.11 -2.26 2.47
N ARG A 170 -7.34 -2.74 3.43
CA ARG A 170 -7.45 -2.42 4.86
C ARG A 170 -6.10 -1.97 5.39
N GLN A 171 -6.07 -1.40 6.59
CA GLN A 171 -4.83 -1.03 7.28
C GLN A 171 -4.81 -1.74 8.63
N PHE A 172 -4.03 -2.83 8.69
CA PHE A 172 -3.96 -3.72 9.85
C PHE A 172 -3.06 -3.14 10.93
N TYR A 173 -1.82 -2.79 10.54
CA TYR A 173 -0.80 -2.27 11.45
C TYR A 173 -0.81 -0.74 11.53
N GLU A 174 -0.36 -0.22 12.67
CA GLU A 174 -0.03 1.21 12.80
C GLU A 174 1.09 1.59 11.83
N PRO A 175 0.98 2.73 11.11
CA PRO A 175 2.05 3.18 10.23
C PRO A 175 3.33 3.48 11.01
N GLU A 176 4.49 3.15 10.44
CA GLU A 176 5.80 3.42 11.05
C GLU A 176 6.05 4.93 11.22
N ASN A 177 5.43 5.76 10.38
CA ASN A 177 5.47 7.21 10.48
C ASN A 177 4.16 7.73 11.09
N LEU A 178 4.23 8.17 12.36
CA LEU A 178 3.07 8.70 13.10
C LEU A 178 2.47 9.99 12.48
N ASN A 179 3.17 10.65 11.57
CA ASN A 179 2.66 11.81 10.84
C ASN A 179 1.89 11.42 9.55
N GLU A 180 1.78 10.12 9.23
CA GLU A 180 1.03 9.65 8.08
C GLU A 180 -0.47 9.94 8.26
N GLN A 181 -1.09 10.50 7.22
CA GLN A 181 -2.52 10.78 7.24
C GLN A 181 -3.30 9.46 7.24
N LYS A 182 -4.11 9.22 8.28
CA LYS A 182 -5.04 8.08 8.31
C LYS A 182 -6.05 8.17 7.17
N ILE A 183 -6.03 7.18 6.27
CA ILE A 183 -6.96 7.08 5.15
C ILE A 183 -8.27 6.47 5.66
N THR A 184 -9.38 7.21 5.59
CA THR A 184 -10.70 6.76 6.06
C THR A 184 -11.62 6.28 4.93
N LYS A 185 -11.18 6.39 3.68
CA LYS A 185 -11.97 6.02 2.50
C LYS A 185 -11.19 5.06 1.63
N MET A 186 -11.83 3.96 1.25
CA MET A 186 -11.24 2.97 0.34
C MET A 186 -11.24 3.48 -1.11
N ARG A 187 -10.26 4.33 -1.43
CA ARG A 187 -10.03 4.92 -2.75
C ARG A 187 -8.54 4.90 -3.06
N ILE A 188 -8.20 4.39 -4.25
CA ILE A 188 -6.81 4.29 -4.71
C ILE A 188 -6.12 5.66 -4.77
N SER A 189 -6.87 6.73 -5.06
CA SER A 189 -6.39 8.11 -5.07
C SER A 189 -5.94 8.64 -3.70
N GLU A 190 -6.46 8.08 -2.60
CA GLU A 190 -6.00 8.47 -1.25
C GLU A 190 -4.64 7.84 -0.95
N LEU A 191 -4.42 6.59 -1.37
CA LEU A 191 -3.10 5.93 -1.31
C LEU A 191 -2.09 6.65 -2.21
N GLU A 192 -2.50 7.06 -3.41
CA GLU A 192 -1.69 7.87 -4.32
C GLU A 192 -1.23 9.16 -3.65
N LYS A 193 -2.15 9.86 -3.00
CA LYS A 193 -1.86 11.11 -2.31
C LYS A 193 -0.88 10.90 -1.16
N ALA A 194 -1.08 9.87 -0.33
CA ALA A 194 -0.17 9.54 0.75
C ALA A 194 1.24 9.21 0.22
N PHE A 195 1.34 8.39 -0.82
CA PHE A 195 2.59 8.06 -1.50
C PHE A 195 3.28 9.28 -2.12
N LYS A 196 2.51 10.21 -2.72
CA LYS A 196 3.05 11.46 -3.26
C LYS A 196 3.55 12.41 -2.18
N GLN A 197 2.85 12.48 -1.04
CA GLN A 197 3.26 13.30 0.10
C GLN A 197 4.54 12.79 0.77
N SER A 198 4.83 11.49 0.68
CA SER A 198 6.09 10.90 1.14
C SER A 198 7.20 10.88 0.09
N TYR A 199 7.06 11.65 -1.00
CA TYR A 199 8.03 11.71 -2.09
C TYR A 199 8.29 10.35 -2.76
N GLY A 200 7.27 9.48 -2.78
CA GLY A 200 7.36 8.17 -3.40
C GLY A 200 7.98 7.09 -2.52
N ASP A 201 8.04 7.29 -1.20
CA ASP A 201 8.50 6.24 -0.29
C ASP A 201 7.48 5.11 -0.17
N LEU A 202 7.86 3.91 -0.62
CA LEU A 202 7.07 2.68 -0.51
C LEU A 202 6.75 2.29 0.94
N SER A 203 7.51 2.74 1.94
CA SER A 203 7.26 2.42 3.35
C SER A 203 5.85 2.83 3.81
N VAL A 204 5.31 3.93 3.26
CA VAL A 204 3.94 4.41 3.52
C VAL A 204 2.89 3.38 3.12
N LEU A 205 3.16 2.54 2.13
CA LEU A 205 2.23 1.51 1.67
C LEU A 205 2.36 0.20 2.45
N LYS A 206 3.29 0.09 3.40
CA LYS A 206 3.57 -1.15 4.15
C LYS A 206 2.44 -1.53 5.11
N SER A 207 1.73 -0.54 5.66
CA SER A 207 0.64 -0.80 6.61
C SER A 207 -0.68 -1.24 5.93
N TYR A 208 -0.77 -1.09 4.61
CA TYR A 208 -1.98 -1.40 3.83
C TYR A 208 -1.90 -2.79 3.22
N GLU A 209 -2.98 -3.55 3.38
CA GLU A 209 -3.14 -4.90 2.81
C GLU A 209 -4.28 -4.86 1.80
N PHE A 210 -4.00 -5.26 0.57
CA PHE A 210 -5.04 -5.45 -0.44
C PHE A 210 -5.71 -6.80 -0.24
N MET A 211 -7.02 -6.86 -0.49
CA MET A 211 -7.86 -8.03 -0.28
C MET A 211 -8.54 -8.39 -1.60
N VAL A 212 -8.37 -9.63 -2.04
CA VAL A 212 -8.93 -10.11 -3.31
C VAL A 212 -9.91 -11.25 -3.02
N PRO A 213 -11.22 -10.96 -2.91
CA PRO A 213 -12.22 -11.98 -2.65
C PRO A 213 -12.58 -12.76 -3.91
N VAL A 214 -12.77 -14.06 -3.74
CA VAL A 214 -13.41 -14.94 -4.73
C VAL A 214 -14.39 -15.85 -3.98
N TYR A 215 -15.56 -16.06 -4.57
CA TYR A 215 -16.65 -16.85 -4.02
C TYR A 215 -16.59 -18.24 -4.64
N ILE A 216 -16.67 -19.30 -3.84
CA ILE A 216 -16.73 -20.69 -4.38
C ILE A 216 -17.91 -20.79 -5.36
N HIS A 217 -19.04 -20.25 -4.94
CA HIS A 217 -20.19 -19.99 -5.79
C HIS A 217 -20.69 -18.57 -5.56
N PHE A 218 -20.96 -17.87 -6.66
CA PHE A 218 -21.34 -16.47 -6.65
C PHE A 218 -22.79 -16.26 -6.19
N ASP A 219 -23.70 -17.11 -6.68
CA ASP A 219 -25.15 -16.98 -6.58
C ASP A 219 -25.80 -18.04 -5.66
N ARG A 220 -24.99 -18.90 -5.03
CA ARG A 220 -25.46 -19.99 -4.15
C ARG A 220 -24.40 -20.36 -3.11
N ASP A 221 -24.78 -21.19 -2.14
CA ASP A 221 -23.86 -21.85 -1.22
C ASP A 221 -23.41 -23.22 -1.75
N ILE A 222 -22.54 -23.88 -1.00
CA ILE A 222 -22.00 -25.21 -1.32
C ILE A 222 -23.08 -26.32 -1.28
N LEU A 223 -24.22 -26.07 -0.63
CA LEU A 223 -25.37 -26.98 -0.60
C LEU A 223 -26.33 -26.76 -1.77
N GLY A 224 -26.13 -25.70 -2.56
CA GLY A 224 -26.98 -25.34 -3.71
C GLY A 224 -28.10 -24.36 -3.37
N ASN A 225 -28.19 -23.85 -2.14
CA ASN A 225 -29.18 -22.84 -1.77
C ASN A 225 -28.83 -21.51 -2.44
N LYS A 226 -29.80 -20.89 -3.11
CA LYS A 226 -29.58 -19.61 -3.81
C LYS A 226 -29.35 -18.48 -2.81
N LEU A 227 -28.46 -17.55 -3.19
CA LEU A 227 -28.17 -16.33 -2.43
C LEU A 227 -29.36 -15.38 -2.42
N VAL A 228 -30.14 -15.35 -3.50
CA VAL A 228 -31.30 -14.47 -3.65
C VAL A 228 -32.53 -15.35 -3.84
N ASN A 229 -33.55 -15.13 -3.00
CA ASN A 229 -34.81 -15.84 -3.11
C ASN A 229 -35.65 -15.34 -4.31
N GLU A 230 -36.78 -16.01 -4.56
CA GLU A 230 -37.69 -15.65 -5.65
C GLU A 230 -38.26 -14.23 -5.58
N ARG A 231 -38.16 -13.58 -4.41
CA ARG A 231 -38.61 -12.20 -4.18
C ARG A 231 -37.49 -11.16 -4.33
N GLY A 232 -36.29 -11.58 -4.73
CA GLY A 232 -35.15 -10.67 -4.86
C GLY A 232 -34.46 -10.31 -3.53
N VAL A 233 -34.77 -11.01 -2.43
CA VAL A 233 -34.17 -10.75 -1.11
C VAL A 233 -32.96 -11.65 -0.91
N GLN A 234 -31.84 -11.05 -0.50
CA GLN A 234 -30.61 -11.76 -0.15
C GLN A 234 -30.84 -12.61 1.11
N GLN A 235 -30.46 -13.89 1.03
CA GLN A 235 -30.61 -14.87 2.09
C GLN A 235 -29.29 -15.03 2.85
N ASP A 236 -29.37 -15.35 4.14
CA ASP A 236 -28.21 -15.75 4.93
C ASP A 236 -27.95 -17.25 4.67
N ILE A 237 -26.92 -17.52 3.87
CA ILE A 237 -26.54 -18.87 3.41
C ILE A 237 -25.06 -19.12 3.71
N TYR A 238 -24.64 -20.37 3.60
CA TYR A 238 -23.25 -20.79 3.84
C TYR A 238 -22.33 -20.47 2.64
N GLN A 239 -22.36 -19.22 2.18
CA GLN A 239 -21.46 -18.79 1.12
C GLN A 239 -20.02 -18.73 1.65
N ILE A 240 -19.16 -19.54 1.05
CA ILE A 240 -17.74 -19.59 1.35
C ILE A 240 -17.00 -18.60 0.46
N ILE A 241 -16.30 -17.67 1.10
CA ILE A 241 -15.54 -16.60 0.45
C ILE A 241 -14.06 -16.81 0.78
N ILE A 242 -13.24 -16.92 -0.25
CA ILE A 242 -11.79 -17.06 -0.14
C ILE A 242 -11.16 -15.73 -0.48
N VAL A 243 -10.33 -15.19 0.41
CA VAL A 243 -9.69 -13.89 0.25
C VAL A 243 -8.19 -14.07 0.23
N GLN A 244 -7.55 -13.70 -0.89
CA GLN A 244 -6.09 -13.59 -0.97
C GLN A 244 -5.70 -12.17 -0.55
N THR A 245 -4.84 -12.04 0.45
CA THR A 245 -4.22 -10.77 0.82
C THR A 245 -2.91 -10.57 0.06
N PHE A 246 -2.51 -9.32 -0.16
CA PHE A 246 -1.14 -8.98 -0.57
C PHE A 246 -0.74 -7.59 -0.10
N ASN A 247 0.54 -7.40 0.22
CA ASN A 247 1.12 -6.08 0.50
C ASN A 247 1.89 -5.56 -0.71
N ILE A 248 1.51 -4.40 -1.25
CA ILE A 248 2.11 -3.88 -2.48
C ILE A 248 3.58 -3.48 -2.31
N SER A 249 3.99 -2.96 -1.15
CA SER A 249 5.40 -2.64 -0.89
C SER A 249 6.26 -3.91 -0.94
N GLU A 250 5.78 -5.02 -0.38
CA GLU A 250 6.47 -6.30 -0.42
C GLU A 250 6.49 -6.89 -1.83
N VAL A 251 5.40 -6.79 -2.59
CA VAL A 251 5.35 -7.21 -4.00
C VAL A 251 6.38 -6.48 -4.84
N VAL A 252 6.48 -5.15 -4.70
CA VAL A 252 7.47 -4.34 -5.44
C VAL A 252 8.89 -4.71 -5.04
N LYS A 253 9.18 -4.84 -3.74
CA LYS A 253 10.53 -5.18 -3.22
C LYS A 253 10.99 -6.58 -3.61
N ASN A 254 10.10 -7.56 -3.60
CA ASN A 254 10.42 -8.94 -3.92
C ASN A 254 10.40 -9.26 -5.41
N ASN A 255 9.86 -8.38 -6.27
CA ASN A 255 9.94 -8.51 -7.70
C ASN A 255 11.23 -7.84 -8.23
N PRO A 256 12.21 -8.59 -8.79
CA PRO A 256 13.50 -8.02 -9.20
C PRO A 256 13.38 -6.88 -10.23
N THR A 257 12.39 -6.96 -11.11
CA THR A 257 12.18 -5.95 -12.16
C THR A 257 11.59 -4.67 -11.57
N LEU A 258 10.52 -4.80 -10.78
CA LEU A 258 9.88 -3.64 -10.14
C LEU A 258 10.84 -2.98 -9.14
N ASN A 259 11.56 -3.76 -8.34
CA ASN A 259 12.52 -3.25 -7.39
C ASN A 259 13.66 -2.48 -8.09
N LYS A 260 14.15 -3.00 -9.22
CA LYS A 260 15.17 -2.30 -10.02
C LYS A 260 14.65 -0.98 -10.59
N ILE A 261 13.42 -0.95 -11.12
CA ILE A 261 12.80 0.28 -11.62
C ILE A 261 12.64 1.28 -10.48
N TYR A 262 12.05 0.85 -9.36
CA TYR A 262 11.87 1.68 -8.16
C TYR A 262 13.19 2.30 -7.71
N HIS A 263 14.23 1.48 -7.51
CA HIS A 263 15.54 1.98 -7.11
C HIS A 263 16.14 2.91 -8.15
N SER A 264 16.02 2.62 -9.45
CA SER A 264 16.61 3.49 -10.49
C SER A 264 16.00 4.89 -10.51
N VAL A 265 14.70 5.02 -10.27
CA VAL A 265 14.03 6.33 -10.22
C VAL A 265 14.30 7.01 -8.89
N TYR A 266 14.19 6.28 -7.77
CA TYR A 266 14.32 6.83 -6.42
C TYR A 266 15.77 7.23 -6.07
N THR A 267 16.78 6.45 -6.47
CA THR A 267 18.19 6.81 -6.18
C THR A 267 18.70 7.93 -7.07
N ASN A 268 18.25 8.02 -8.33
CA ASN A 268 18.57 9.14 -9.19
C ASN A 268 18.12 10.47 -8.56
N ASP A 269 16.93 10.52 -7.95
CA ASP A 269 16.45 11.69 -7.22
C ASP A 269 17.37 12.05 -6.03
N ILE A 270 17.82 11.06 -5.24
CA ILE A 270 18.75 11.33 -4.12
C ILE A 270 20.10 11.87 -4.63
N TYR A 271 20.67 11.28 -5.67
CA TYR A 271 21.96 11.71 -6.22
C TYR A 271 21.88 13.12 -6.83
N GLU A 272 20.82 13.43 -7.57
CA GLU A 272 20.62 14.75 -8.17
C GLU A 272 20.24 15.81 -7.12
N ARG A 273 19.47 15.45 -6.09
CA ARG A 273 19.22 16.30 -4.91
C ARG A 273 20.53 16.74 -4.27
N HIS A 274 21.49 15.84 -4.12
CA HIS A 274 22.81 16.20 -3.61
C HIS A 274 23.60 17.05 -4.62
N ALA A 275 23.58 16.71 -5.91
CA ALA A 275 24.32 17.45 -6.93
C ALA A 275 23.84 18.90 -7.11
N ASP A 276 22.54 19.13 -7.12
CA ASP A 276 21.93 20.46 -7.30
C ASP A 276 22.07 21.33 -6.05
N ILE A 277 21.92 20.77 -4.85
CA ILE A 277 22.18 21.50 -3.60
C ILE A 277 23.66 21.88 -3.51
N ILE A 278 24.57 20.96 -3.90
CA ILE A 278 26.01 21.22 -3.90
C ILE A 278 26.40 22.26 -4.96
N SER A 279 25.83 22.20 -6.16
CA SER A 279 26.13 23.14 -7.25
C SER A 279 25.62 24.55 -6.94
N LEU A 280 24.40 24.67 -6.40
CA LEU A 280 23.82 25.94 -5.96
C LEU A 280 24.62 26.55 -4.79
N SER A 281 25.05 25.73 -3.83
CA SER A 281 25.93 26.14 -2.73
C SER A 281 27.29 26.65 -3.24
N LYS A 282 27.91 25.95 -4.19
CA LYS A 282 29.17 26.39 -4.82
C LYS A 282 29.03 27.69 -5.59
N PHE A 283 27.93 27.87 -6.32
CA PHE A 283 27.64 29.12 -7.04
C PHE A 283 27.45 30.30 -6.07
N GLN A 284 26.73 30.08 -4.96
CA GLN A 284 26.57 31.07 -3.90
C GLN A 284 27.92 31.45 -3.26
N GLN A 285 28.77 30.47 -2.98
CA GLN A 285 30.12 30.71 -2.45
C GLN A 285 30.99 31.52 -3.42
N ALA A 286 30.92 31.21 -4.72
CA ALA A 286 31.65 31.96 -5.76
C ALA A 286 31.18 33.41 -5.86
N LEU A 287 29.87 33.67 -5.75
CA LEU A 287 29.32 35.03 -5.75
C LEU A 287 29.71 35.83 -4.50
N VAL A 288 29.68 35.21 -3.32
CA VAL A 288 30.15 35.85 -2.07
C VAL A 288 31.63 36.21 -2.18
N PHE A 289 32.44 35.34 -2.77
CA PHE A 289 33.87 35.58 -3.01
C PHE A 289 34.10 36.73 -4.01
N LEU A 290 33.35 36.78 -5.11
CA LEU A 290 33.39 37.92 -6.04
C LEU A 290 32.97 39.23 -5.36
N GLY A 291 31.91 39.20 -4.55
CA GLY A 291 31.44 40.35 -3.80
C GLY A 291 32.48 40.88 -2.81
N SER A 292 33.19 40.00 -2.11
CA SER A 292 34.25 40.41 -1.17
C SER A 292 35.45 41.03 -1.89
N ILE A 293 35.84 40.53 -3.07
CA ILE A 293 36.88 41.17 -3.90
C ILE A 293 36.50 42.60 -4.25
N VAL A 294 35.26 42.83 -4.71
CA VAL A 294 34.79 44.18 -5.07
C VAL A 294 34.84 45.12 -3.86
N ILE A 295 34.43 44.66 -2.67
CA ILE A 295 34.50 45.45 -1.44
C ILE A 295 35.95 45.80 -1.09
N ILE A 296 36.87 44.84 -1.17
CA ILE A 296 38.31 45.06 -0.90
C ILE A 296 38.86 46.13 -1.86
N VAL A 297 38.53 46.05 -3.14
CA VAL A 297 38.97 47.04 -4.15
C VAL A 297 38.42 48.43 -3.81
N LEU A 298 37.14 48.55 -3.45
CA LEU A 298 36.54 49.83 -3.05
C LEU A 298 37.19 50.41 -1.79
N ILE A 299 37.51 49.58 -0.80
CA ILE A 299 38.23 50.01 0.41
C ILE A 299 39.63 50.53 0.04
N GLN A 300 40.36 49.82 -0.83
CA GLN A 300 41.68 50.28 -1.29
C GLN A 300 41.61 51.62 -2.03
N PHE A 301 40.60 51.83 -2.87
CA PHE A 301 40.38 53.11 -3.55
C PHE A 301 40.06 54.22 -2.54
N ALA A 302 39.20 53.96 -1.55
CA ALA A 302 38.86 54.93 -0.52
C ALA A 302 40.07 55.33 0.34
N LEU A 303 40.90 54.35 0.73
CA LEU A 303 42.15 54.61 1.47
C LEU A 303 43.12 55.46 0.64
N LYS A 304 43.31 55.13 -0.64
CA LYS A 304 44.17 55.93 -1.55
C LYS A 304 43.67 57.37 -1.73
N ALA A 305 42.35 57.55 -1.86
CA ALA A 305 41.76 58.88 -1.96
C ALA A 305 41.97 59.68 -0.68
N LYS A 306 41.79 59.05 0.49
CA LYS A 306 42.04 59.69 1.79
C LYS A 306 43.51 60.11 1.96
N THR A 307 44.46 59.23 1.66
CA THR A 307 45.90 59.56 1.75
C THR A 307 46.30 60.68 0.80
N LYS A 308 45.64 60.78 -0.37
CA LYS A 308 45.89 61.88 -1.31
C LYS A 308 45.40 63.22 -0.76
N ILE A 309 44.21 63.24 -0.17
CA ILE A 309 43.65 64.44 0.47
C ILE A 309 44.54 64.89 1.63
N GLU A 310 44.96 63.97 2.50
CA GLU A 310 45.87 64.29 3.61
C GLU A 310 47.24 64.79 3.13
N TYR A 311 47.74 64.31 2.00
CA TYR A 311 48.97 64.82 1.40
C TYR A 311 48.79 66.26 0.86
N ASP A 312 47.72 66.50 0.10
CA ASP A 312 47.41 67.80 -0.49
C ASP A 312 47.11 68.88 0.58
N ASP A 313 46.58 68.50 1.75
CA ASP A 313 46.34 69.40 2.89
C ASP A 313 47.62 69.73 3.68
N ASN A 314 48.65 68.87 3.65
CA ASN A 314 49.93 69.12 4.31
C ASN A 314 50.91 69.96 3.45
N GLU A 315 50.66 70.10 2.14
CA GLU A 315 51.47 70.94 1.23
C GLU A 315 50.96 72.39 1.11
N LYS A 316 49.86 72.76 1.77
CA LYS A 316 49.31 74.13 1.79
C LYS A 316 49.67 74.90 3.06
#